data_AF-A0AB38BDE7-F1
#
_entry.id   AF-A0AB38BDE7-F1
#
_cell.length_a   1.000
_cell.length_b   1.000
_cell.length_c   1.000
_cell.angle_alpha   90.00
_cell.angle_beta   90.00
_cell.angle_gamma   90.00
#
_symmetry.space_group_name_H-M   'P 1'
#
loop_
_entity.id
_entity.type
_entity.pdbx_description
1 polymer ?
#
loop_
_entity_poly.entity_id
_entity_poly.type
_entity_poly.pdbx_seq_one_letter_code
_entity_poly.pdbx_strand_id
1 'polypeptide(L)'
;MTTEKLPLSDPTDGTAPVEGHEDEGQDAPYGYWPDPCANCGKAIPREKAMGAGRPPEYCSKDCQNEKKAARARERNAPGLPGQLIRVEETVTRIEQVAADMRVELGKINSPEGIEARLAAARAANANDVSQANQKAVQAQAEAAAARAEAQQAHADREAAEAAAERDRTAREEANDAWEVAEQKARAAALAQREAQQAAEAAKTARAEAEDAAAAAVSRADEADRIAAQAVADRDSATNQRDQARQAAAAAKAVTEEAVRARGEAEERAESAERARQDAVRARDEAERIRDEAVTRAEAATAAQTRAEREKEELTAGYRSAMEEAADARRERDTAIGQAVEHSRQRVEAEKRAEKADGRADQEKARADRAEQRAEDRIAAAEKRRDALAAELAEERELRRRAEREHAAAQQRAEDEKQRAEKMESANTKLGAELRSFGRQIDERDAELRELRSRKTPARRKKAAESDTPEPGEGQEAIDVPGVAEETTPDER
;
A
#
# COMPACT_ATOMS: atom_id res chain seq x y z
N MET A 1 16.12 -71.99 14.70
CA MET A 1 17.01 -72.02 15.88
C MET A 1 16.07 -72.06 17.08
N THR A 2 15.98 -73.07 17.95
CA THR A 2 16.79 -74.28 18.28
C THR A 2 15.81 -75.37 18.75
N THR A 3 15.75 -76.58 18.18
CA THR A 3 16.52 -77.82 18.51
C THR A 3 16.54 -78.22 20.00
N GLU A 4 15.70 -79.20 20.39
CA GLU A 4 16.02 -80.21 21.40
C GLU A 4 15.17 -81.49 21.30
N LYS A 5 15.54 -82.53 22.07
CA LYS A 5 15.80 -83.85 21.45
C LYS A 5 16.00 -85.05 22.43
N LEU A 6 14.92 -85.75 22.83
CA LEU A 6 14.93 -87.15 23.37
C LEU A 6 15.65 -87.37 24.73
N PRO A 7 15.61 -88.57 25.40
CA PRO A 7 15.11 -89.88 24.97
C PRO A 7 14.21 -90.68 25.96
N LEU A 8 13.80 -91.87 25.47
CA LEU A 8 13.10 -92.99 26.13
C LEU A 8 14.09 -93.89 26.91
N SER A 9 13.63 -94.78 27.79
CA SER A 9 14.45 -95.87 28.39
C SER A 9 13.62 -97.09 28.80
N ASP A 10 14.04 -98.27 28.33
CA ASP A 10 13.65 -99.61 28.81
C ASP A 10 14.63 -100.10 29.89
N PRO A 11 14.29 -101.15 30.65
CA PRO A 11 15.26 -102.24 30.76
C PRO A 11 14.64 -103.67 30.69
N THR A 12 15.35 -104.51 29.94
CA THR A 12 15.26 -105.98 29.93
C THR A 12 15.95 -106.61 31.12
N ASP A 13 15.56 -107.83 31.53
CA ASP A 13 16.51 -108.77 32.16
C ASP A 13 16.16 -110.24 31.87
N GLY A 14 17.15 -111.14 31.88
CA GLY A 14 17.02 -112.47 31.28
C GLY A 14 17.73 -113.64 31.98
N THR A 15 17.09 -114.81 31.90
CA THR A 15 17.66 -116.18 31.81
C THR A 15 18.97 -116.57 32.52
N ALA A 16 18.89 -117.64 33.32
CA ALA A 16 19.94 -118.68 33.42
C ALA A 16 19.34 -120.07 33.71
N PRO A 17 19.78 -121.16 33.04
CA PRO A 17 19.45 -122.54 33.40
C PRO A 17 20.53 -123.17 34.31
N VAL A 18 20.20 -124.27 35.00
CA VAL A 18 21.15 -125.08 35.77
C VAL A 18 21.07 -126.54 35.32
N GLU A 19 22.23 -127.15 35.17
CA GLU A 19 22.46 -128.50 34.61
C GLU A 19 22.10 -129.62 35.59
N GLY A 20 22.01 -130.85 35.06
CA GLY A 20 21.56 -132.02 35.80
C GLY A 20 22.63 -132.67 36.68
N HIS A 21 22.17 -133.37 37.71
CA HIS A 21 22.96 -134.34 38.47
C HIS A 21 22.29 -135.71 38.32
N GLU A 22 22.99 -136.65 37.69
CA GLU A 22 22.64 -138.07 37.74
C GLU A 22 23.19 -138.62 39.07
N ASP A 23 22.35 -139.29 39.86
CA ASP A 23 22.74 -139.97 41.10
C ASP A 23 22.04 -141.33 41.15
N GLU A 24 22.82 -142.40 41.29
CA GLU A 24 22.38 -143.77 41.06
C GLU A 24 21.94 -144.44 42.38
N GLY A 25 20.74 -145.04 42.36
CA GLY A 25 20.47 -146.25 43.15
C GLY A 25 20.45 -146.16 44.68
N GLN A 26 20.10 -145.03 45.28
CA GLN A 26 19.84 -144.95 46.73
C GLN A 26 18.38 -145.34 47.06
N ASP A 27 18.19 -146.44 47.81
CA ASP A 27 16.90 -146.82 48.38
C ASP A 27 16.30 -145.68 49.21
N ALA A 28 15.07 -145.25 48.87
CA ALA A 28 14.48 -143.99 49.35
C ALA A 28 14.45 -143.90 50.90
N PRO A 29 15.32 -143.08 51.54
CA PRO A 29 15.64 -143.21 52.96
C PRO A 29 14.51 -142.81 53.92
N TYR A 30 13.43 -142.21 53.41
CA TYR A 30 12.25 -141.81 54.18
C TYR A 30 10.93 -142.40 53.66
N GLY A 31 11.00 -143.44 52.81
CA GLY A 31 9.84 -144.10 52.22
C GLY A 31 9.19 -143.31 51.07
N TYR A 32 7.91 -143.56 50.81
CA TYR A 32 7.17 -142.98 49.67
C TYR A 32 5.95 -142.16 50.13
N TRP A 33 5.47 -141.25 49.29
CA TRP A 33 4.15 -140.60 49.48
C TRP A 33 3.01 -141.59 49.19
N PRO A 34 1.86 -141.48 49.89
CA PRO A 34 0.74 -142.40 49.71
C PRO A 34 0.05 -142.24 48.35
N ASP A 35 0.05 -141.02 47.80
CA ASP A 35 -0.48 -140.74 46.47
C ASP A 35 0.61 -140.95 45.39
N PRO A 36 0.33 -141.70 44.31
CA PRO A 36 1.27 -141.91 43.20
C PRO A 36 1.37 -140.71 42.24
N CYS A 37 2.40 -140.64 41.39
CA CYS A 37 2.55 -139.58 40.37
C CYS A 37 1.28 -139.49 39.51
N ALA A 38 0.67 -138.30 39.43
CA ALA A 38 -0.53 -138.01 38.64
C ALA A 38 -0.36 -138.18 37.11
N ASN A 39 0.83 -138.57 36.65
CA ASN A 39 1.14 -138.95 35.28
C ASN A 39 1.43 -140.44 35.12
N CYS A 40 2.47 -140.98 35.77
CA CYS A 40 2.93 -142.36 35.52
C CYS A 40 2.47 -143.40 36.57
N GLY A 41 1.77 -143.00 37.64
CA GLY A 41 1.28 -143.92 38.67
C GLY A 41 2.35 -144.52 39.60
N LYS A 42 3.64 -144.18 39.45
CA LYS A 42 4.70 -144.62 40.36
C LYS A 42 4.59 -143.93 41.72
N ALA A 43 4.89 -144.66 42.80
CA ALA A 43 5.02 -144.09 44.13
C ALA A 43 6.13 -143.02 44.14
N ILE A 44 5.88 -141.89 44.79
CA ILE A 44 6.81 -140.75 44.79
C ILE A 44 7.76 -140.88 45.98
N PRO A 45 9.09 -140.99 45.78
CA PRO A 45 10.03 -141.11 46.89
C PRO A 45 10.01 -139.85 47.76
N ARG A 46 10.16 -140.02 49.07
CA ARG A 46 10.32 -138.93 50.03
C ARG A 46 11.80 -138.64 50.23
N GLU A 47 12.23 -137.47 49.77
CA GLU A 47 13.59 -136.95 50.02
C GLU A 47 13.79 -136.48 51.47
N LYS A 48 12.70 -136.32 52.25
CA LYS A 48 12.70 -135.75 53.60
C LYS A 48 11.76 -136.51 54.54
N ALA A 49 12.13 -136.59 55.81
CA ALA A 49 11.37 -137.26 56.86
C ALA A 49 9.94 -136.69 57.05
N MET A 50 9.03 -137.47 57.64
CA MET A 50 7.61 -137.14 57.77
C MET A 50 7.36 -135.78 58.44
N GLY A 51 6.62 -134.90 57.75
CA GLY A 51 6.03 -133.68 58.32
C GLY A 51 6.22 -132.39 57.51
N ALA A 52 7.15 -132.34 56.55
CA ALA A 52 7.51 -131.09 55.86
C ALA A 52 7.18 -131.10 54.35
N GLY A 53 6.12 -130.38 53.96
CA GLY A 53 5.79 -130.04 52.57
C GLY A 53 4.46 -130.59 52.05
N ARG A 54 3.82 -129.87 51.11
CA ARG A 54 2.69 -130.39 50.32
C ARG A 54 3.21 -131.58 49.48
N PRO A 55 2.47 -132.70 49.38
CA PRO A 55 2.85 -133.79 48.49
C PRO A 55 3.09 -133.26 47.07
N PRO A 56 4.23 -133.55 46.43
CA PRO A 56 4.42 -133.24 45.02
C PRO A 56 3.43 -134.08 44.19
N GLU A 57 2.77 -133.47 43.21
CA GLU A 57 1.80 -134.18 42.35
C GLU A 57 2.46 -135.13 41.34
N TYR A 58 3.80 -135.05 41.19
CA TYR A 58 4.57 -135.75 40.17
C TYR A 58 5.86 -136.33 40.75
N CYS A 59 6.26 -137.55 40.35
CA CYS A 59 7.46 -138.21 40.89
C CYS A 59 8.78 -137.63 40.38
N SER A 60 8.75 -136.88 39.28
CA SER A 60 9.89 -136.17 38.72
C SER A 60 9.40 -134.98 37.88
N LYS A 61 10.31 -134.06 37.57
CA LYS A 61 10.05 -132.94 36.65
C LYS A 61 9.66 -133.44 35.25
N ASP A 62 10.16 -134.61 34.84
CA ASP A 62 9.77 -135.27 33.59
C ASP A 62 8.36 -135.84 33.67
N CYS A 63 7.97 -136.45 34.80
CA CYS A 63 6.58 -136.90 35.05
C CYS A 63 5.59 -135.71 34.94
N GLN A 64 6.00 -134.51 35.38
CA GLN A 64 5.24 -133.26 35.23
C GLN A 64 5.23 -132.74 33.78
N ASN A 65 6.39 -132.70 33.12
CA ASN A 65 6.55 -132.24 31.74
C ASN A 65 5.79 -133.13 30.75
N GLU A 66 5.83 -134.45 30.94
CA GLU A 66 5.04 -135.42 30.17
C GLU A 66 3.54 -135.19 30.36
N LYS A 67 3.05 -134.93 31.59
CA LYS A 67 1.63 -134.59 31.79
C LYS A 67 1.26 -133.28 31.10
N LYS A 68 2.14 -132.29 31.16
CA LYS A 68 1.96 -130.99 30.49
C LYS A 68 1.94 -131.18 28.96
N ALA A 69 2.80 -132.04 28.42
CA ALA A 69 2.84 -132.42 27.01
C ALA A 69 1.67 -133.32 26.60
N ALA A 70 1.14 -134.18 27.49
CA ALA A 70 -0.09 -134.93 27.27
C ALA A 70 -1.29 -133.98 27.18
N ARG A 71 -1.48 -133.10 28.17
CA ARG A 71 -2.51 -132.04 28.14
C ARG A 71 -2.34 -131.06 26.97
N ALA A 72 -1.12 -130.85 26.46
CA ALA A 72 -0.87 -130.08 25.25
C ALA A 72 -1.20 -130.86 23.98
N ARG A 73 -0.94 -132.18 23.94
CA ARG A 73 -1.34 -133.07 22.84
C ARG A 73 -2.86 -133.27 22.79
N GLU A 74 -3.54 -133.35 23.93
CA GLU A 74 -5.00 -133.41 24.04
C GLU A 74 -5.65 -132.10 23.54
N ARG A 75 -5.15 -130.94 23.99
CA ARG A 75 -5.63 -129.62 23.52
C ARG A 75 -5.35 -129.33 22.05
N ASN A 76 -4.23 -129.85 21.53
CA ASN A 76 -3.87 -129.74 20.12
C ASN A 76 -4.25 -130.99 19.31
N ALA A 77 -5.09 -131.88 19.85
CA ALA A 77 -5.50 -133.08 19.15
C ALA A 77 -6.31 -132.71 17.89
N PRO A 78 -5.98 -133.26 16.71
CA PRO A 78 -6.77 -133.03 15.51
C PRO A 78 -8.14 -133.70 15.65
N GLY A 79 -9.20 -132.92 15.52
CA GLY A 79 -10.59 -133.39 15.61
C GLY A 79 -11.44 -132.59 16.61
N LEU A 80 -12.68 -133.04 16.77
CA LEU A 80 -13.69 -132.36 17.61
C LEU A 80 -13.26 -132.16 19.09
N PRO A 81 -12.62 -133.13 19.79
CA PRO A 81 -12.27 -132.97 21.20
C PRO A 81 -11.28 -131.82 21.45
N GLY A 82 -10.22 -131.71 20.65
CA GLY A 82 -9.24 -130.62 20.76
C GLY A 82 -9.77 -129.26 20.29
N GLN A 83 -10.88 -129.23 19.54
CA GLN A 83 -11.61 -127.99 19.25
C GLN A 83 -12.50 -127.58 20.43
N LEU A 84 -13.23 -128.53 21.03
CA LEU A 84 -14.09 -128.28 22.20
C LEU A 84 -13.30 -127.71 23.39
N ILE A 85 -12.13 -128.27 23.73
CA ILE A 85 -11.33 -127.77 24.86
C ILE A 85 -10.81 -126.33 24.59
N ARG A 86 -10.49 -125.98 23.34
CA ARG A 86 -10.07 -124.60 22.97
C ARG A 86 -11.25 -123.62 22.97
N VAL A 87 -12.45 -124.09 22.61
CA VAL A 87 -13.67 -123.29 22.75
C VAL A 87 -13.98 -123.06 24.23
N GLU A 88 -13.85 -124.08 25.08
CA GLU A 88 -14.01 -123.98 26.53
C GLU A 88 -13.01 -122.97 27.15
N GLU A 89 -11.71 -123.09 26.84
CA GLU A 89 -10.69 -122.11 27.27
C GLU A 89 -11.01 -120.67 26.78
N THR A 90 -11.62 -120.53 25.61
CA THR A 90 -12.04 -119.23 25.06
C THR A 90 -13.28 -118.70 25.77
N VAL A 91 -14.26 -119.56 26.08
CA VAL A 91 -15.45 -119.21 26.87
C VAL A 91 -15.03 -118.76 28.26
N THR A 92 -14.16 -119.50 28.95
CA THR A 92 -13.64 -119.09 30.27
C THR A 92 -12.92 -117.74 30.22
N ARG A 93 -12.20 -117.43 29.13
CA ARG A 93 -11.57 -116.11 28.94
C ARG A 93 -12.60 -115.00 28.69
N ILE A 94 -13.66 -115.27 27.93
CA ILE A 94 -14.76 -114.32 27.71
C ILE A 94 -15.53 -114.10 29.03
N GLU A 95 -15.73 -115.14 29.84
CA GLU A 95 -16.35 -115.05 31.16
C GLU A 95 -15.49 -114.24 32.13
N GLN A 96 -14.16 -114.41 32.12
CA GLN A 96 -13.22 -113.59 32.89
C GLN A 96 -13.28 -112.12 32.45
N VAL A 97 -13.20 -111.84 31.14
CA VAL A 97 -13.34 -110.46 30.62
C VAL A 97 -14.70 -109.87 30.98
N ALA A 98 -15.78 -110.66 30.92
CA ALA A 98 -17.11 -110.21 31.34
C ALA A 98 -17.19 -109.99 32.86
N ALA A 99 -16.47 -110.75 33.69
CA ALA A 99 -16.36 -110.51 35.13
C ALA A 99 -15.58 -109.22 35.41
N ASP A 100 -14.43 -109.02 34.75
CA ASP A 100 -13.61 -107.81 34.88
C ASP A 100 -14.38 -106.57 34.39
N MET A 101 -15.08 -106.66 33.25
CA MET A 101 -15.98 -105.60 32.77
C MET A 101 -17.14 -105.34 33.73
N ARG A 102 -17.70 -106.35 34.40
CA ARG A 102 -18.71 -106.14 35.46
C ARG A 102 -18.12 -105.44 36.69
N VAL A 103 -16.88 -105.74 37.05
CA VAL A 103 -16.17 -105.06 38.15
C VAL A 103 -15.88 -103.60 37.79
N GLU A 104 -15.40 -103.31 36.58
CA GLU A 104 -15.16 -101.94 36.13
C GLU A 104 -16.47 -101.16 35.92
N LEU A 105 -17.51 -101.76 35.30
CA LEU A 105 -18.85 -101.17 35.25
C LEU A 105 -19.42 -100.98 36.66
N GLY A 106 -19.10 -101.86 37.61
CA GLY A 106 -19.44 -101.74 39.01
C GLY A 106 -18.79 -100.52 39.66
N LYS A 107 -17.47 -100.32 39.48
CA LYS A 107 -16.74 -99.12 39.95
C LYS A 107 -17.22 -97.84 39.27
N ILE A 108 -17.54 -97.91 37.99
CA ILE A 108 -17.99 -96.78 37.18
C ILE A 108 -19.41 -96.36 37.57
N ASN A 109 -20.31 -97.32 37.78
CA ASN A 109 -21.71 -97.08 38.17
C ASN A 109 -21.96 -97.12 39.68
N SER A 110 -20.92 -97.28 40.51
CA SER A 110 -21.06 -97.09 41.96
C SER A 110 -21.39 -95.61 42.26
N PRO A 111 -22.00 -95.32 43.42
CA PRO A 111 -22.22 -93.94 43.84
C PRO A 111 -20.94 -93.10 43.77
N GLU A 112 -19.82 -93.65 44.22
CA GLU A 112 -18.51 -93.00 44.24
C GLU A 112 -17.96 -92.74 42.82
N GLY A 113 -18.13 -93.68 41.89
CA GLY A 113 -17.70 -93.52 40.49
C GLY A 113 -18.56 -92.54 39.69
N ILE A 114 -19.83 -92.38 40.04
CA ILE A 114 -20.72 -91.35 39.50
C ILE A 114 -20.37 -89.99 40.11
N GLU A 115 -20.16 -89.92 41.42
CA GLU A 115 -19.74 -88.69 42.12
C GLU A 115 -18.37 -88.19 41.63
N ALA A 116 -17.40 -89.08 41.42
CA ALA A 116 -16.10 -88.73 40.86
C ALA A 116 -16.21 -88.15 39.45
N ARG A 117 -17.05 -88.72 38.59
CA ARG A 117 -17.31 -88.18 37.23
C ARG A 117 -18.07 -86.86 37.28
N LEU A 118 -19.02 -86.70 38.20
CA LEU A 118 -19.74 -85.44 38.41
C LEU A 118 -18.83 -84.35 38.98
N ALA A 119 -17.89 -84.70 39.86
CA ALA A 119 -16.86 -83.80 40.39
C ALA A 119 -15.87 -83.39 39.30
N ALA A 120 -15.40 -84.33 38.47
CA ALA A 120 -14.55 -84.03 37.32
C ALA A 120 -15.24 -83.11 36.30
N ALA A 121 -16.52 -83.37 35.98
CA ALA A 121 -17.32 -82.50 35.11
C ALA A 121 -17.55 -81.10 35.72
N ARG A 122 -17.81 -81.01 37.03
CA ARG A 122 -17.89 -79.72 37.73
C ARG A 122 -16.56 -78.97 37.71
N ALA A 123 -15.43 -79.65 37.88
CA ALA A 123 -14.09 -79.05 37.81
C ALA A 123 -13.75 -78.57 36.39
N ALA A 124 -14.06 -79.34 35.36
CA ALA A 124 -13.93 -78.92 33.96
C ALA A 124 -14.77 -77.66 33.66
N ASN A 125 -16.06 -77.69 33.99
CA ASN A 125 -16.94 -76.54 33.83
C ASN A 125 -16.47 -75.31 34.62
N ALA A 126 -15.93 -75.48 35.83
CA ALA A 126 -15.38 -74.39 36.62
C ALA A 126 -14.11 -73.80 35.98
N ASN A 127 -13.25 -74.64 35.39
CA ASN A 127 -12.09 -74.18 34.63
C ASN A 127 -12.51 -73.44 33.36
N ASP A 128 -13.49 -73.93 32.62
CA ASP A 128 -13.99 -73.28 31.40
C ASP A 128 -14.63 -71.92 31.70
N VAL A 129 -15.42 -71.82 32.77
CA VAL A 129 -15.97 -70.54 33.27
C VAL A 129 -14.86 -69.61 33.75
N SER A 130 -13.83 -70.12 34.42
CA SER A 130 -12.65 -69.33 34.82
C SER A 130 -11.90 -68.76 33.61
N GLN A 131 -11.63 -69.58 32.60
CA GLN A 131 -11.00 -69.14 31.35
C GLN A 131 -11.87 -68.16 30.56
N ALA A 132 -13.19 -68.37 30.51
CA ALA A 132 -14.12 -67.44 29.86
C ALA A 132 -14.13 -66.08 30.57
N ASN A 133 -14.14 -66.06 31.90
CA ASN A 133 -14.06 -64.83 32.69
C ASN A 133 -12.71 -64.13 32.51
N GLN A 134 -11.59 -64.86 32.49
CA GLN A 134 -10.27 -64.30 32.20
C GLN A 134 -10.21 -63.65 30.81
N LYS A 135 -10.70 -64.34 29.78
CA LYS A 135 -10.79 -63.79 28.41
C LYS A 135 -11.71 -62.57 28.33
N ALA A 136 -12.84 -62.57 29.04
CA ALA A 136 -13.76 -61.44 29.09
C ALA A 136 -13.13 -60.20 29.77
N VAL A 137 -12.41 -60.39 30.88
CA VAL A 137 -11.68 -59.31 31.57
C VAL A 137 -10.53 -58.79 30.69
N GLN A 138 -9.79 -59.68 30.03
CA GLN A 138 -8.73 -59.29 29.10
C GLN A 138 -9.28 -58.47 27.92
N ALA A 139 -10.35 -58.95 27.27
CA ALA A 139 -10.99 -58.22 26.17
C ALA A 139 -11.56 -56.85 26.61
N GLN A 140 -12.07 -56.74 27.85
CA GLN A 140 -12.49 -55.45 28.41
C GLN A 140 -11.31 -54.51 28.67
N ALA A 141 -10.17 -55.03 29.13
CA ALA A 141 -8.95 -54.25 29.34
C ALA A 141 -8.35 -53.78 28.00
N GLU A 142 -8.26 -54.66 27.00
CA GLU A 142 -7.81 -54.33 25.64
C GLU A 142 -8.73 -53.29 24.98
N ALA A 143 -10.05 -53.44 25.10
CA ALA A 143 -11.01 -52.46 24.60
C ALA A 143 -10.99 -51.13 25.40
N ALA A 144 -10.54 -51.12 26.66
CA ALA A 144 -10.33 -49.89 27.42
C ALA A 144 -9.04 -49.19 26.97
N ALA A 145 -7.95 -49.93 26.79
CA ALA A 145 -6.67 -49.43 26.27
C ALA A 145 -6.83 -48.83 24.87
N ALA A 146 -7.45 -49.54 23.93
CA ALA A 146 -7.70 -49.06 22.58
C ALA A 146 -8.57 -47.77 22.54
N ARG A 147 -9.50 -47.60 23.48
CA ARG A 147 -10.28 -46.36 23.62
C ARG A 147 -9.45 -45.22 24.20
N ALA A 148 -8.58 -45.49 25.16
CA ALA A 148 -7.66 -44.48 25.70
C ALA A 148 -6.64 -44.02 24.63
N GLU A 149 -6.09 -44.96 23.84
CA GLU A 149 -5.20 -44.66 22.72
C GLU A 149 -5.91 -43.84 21.63
N ALA A 150 -7.15 -44.20 21.27
CA ALA A 150 -7.95 -43.44 20.31
C ALA A 150 -8.29 -42.02 20.80
N GLN A 151 -8.57 -41.85 22.10
CA GLN A 151 -8.78 -40.54 22.72
C GLN A 151 -7.49 -39.70 22.74
N GLN A 152 -6.35 -40.31 23.09
CA GLN A 152 -5.05 -39.63 23.04
C GLN A 152 -4.71 -39.19 21.61
N ALA A 153 -4.88 -40.07 20.62
CA ALA A 153 -4.65 -39.74 19.21
C ALA A 153 -5.65 -38.70 18.66
N HIS A 154 -6.81 -38.50 19.28
CA HIS A 154 -7.71 -37.38 18.98
C HIS A 154 -7.14 -36.07 19.55
N ALA A 155 -6.81 -36.06 20.85
CA ALA A 155 -6.25 -34.90 21.53
C ALA A 155 -4.91 -34.44 20.91
N ASP A 156 -4.06 -35.37 20.48
CA ASP A 156 -2.79 -35.07 19.80
C ASP A 156 -3.03 -34.42 18.41
N ARG A 157 -4.10 -34.82 17.69
CA ARG A 157 -4.48 -34.19 16.42
C ARG A 157 -5.06 -32.80 16.63
N GLU A 158 -5.99 -32.63 17.57
CA GLU A 158 -6.53 -31.31 17.93
C GLU A 158 -5.41 -30.35 18.39
N ALA A 159 -4.44 -30.84 19.17
CA ALA A 159 -3.29 -30.06 19.60
C ALA A 159 -2.38 -29.66 18.41
N ALA A 160 -2.16 -30.57 17.44
CA ALA A 160 -1.39 -30.30 16.23
C ALA A 160 -2.11 -29.32 15.29
N GLU A 161 -3.42 -29.47 15.10
CA GLU A 161 -4.25 -28.57 14.30
C GLU A 161 -4.30 -27.17 14.92
N ALA A 162 -4.50 -27.05 16.24
CA ALA A 162 -4.43 -25.79 16.95
C ALA A 162 -3.03 -25.15 16.92
N ALA A 163 -1.96 -25.95 16.85
CA ALA A 163 -0.60 -25.43 16.65
C ALA A 163 -0.38 -24.93 15.21
N ALA A 164 -0.88 -25.65 14.21
CA ALA A 164 -0.82 -25.25 12.81
C ALA A 164 -1.66 -23.98 12.54
N GLU A 165 -2.81 -23.82 13.20
CA GLU A 165 -3.61 -22.59 13.13
C GLU A 165 -2.86 -21.39 13.71
N ARG A 166 -2.27 -21.53 14.91
CA ARG A 166 -1.44 -20.45 15.49
C ARG A 166 -0.26 -20.06 14.60
N ASP A 167 0.36 -21.02 13.92
CA ASP A 167 1.44 -20.77 12.96
C ASP A 167 0.94 -20.10 11.66
N ARG A 168 -0.29 -20.42 11.20
CA ARG A 168 -0.95 -19.68 10.10
C ARG A 168 -1.19 -18.23 10.49
N THR A 169 -1.88 -17.97 11.59
CA THR A 169 -2.19 -16.61 12.06
C THR A 169 -0.90 -15.81 12.29
N ALA A 170 0.14 -16.38 12.90
CA ALA A 170 1.41 -15.69 13.10
C ALA A 170 2.14 -15.33 11.80
N ARG A 171 1.97 -16.12 10.72
CA ARG A 171 2.50 -15.80 9.38
C ARG A 171 1.67 -14.74 8.68
N GLU A 172 0.36 -14.77 8.83
CA GLU A 172 -0.56 -13.75 8.30
C GLU A 172 -0.27 -12.39 8.97
N GLU A 173 -0.20 -12.32 10.30
CA GLU A 173 0.21 -11.13 11.06
C GLU A 173 1.60 -10.61 10.63
N ALA A 174 2.56 -11.51 10.36
CA ALA A 174 3.89 -11.13 9.88
C ALA A 174 3.88 -10.57 8.45
N ASN A 175 3.04 -11.12 7.56
CA ASN A 175 2.86 -10.62 6.20
C ASN A 175 2.17 -9.26 6.21
N ASP A 176 1.08 -9.10 6.97
CA ASP A 176 0.36 -7.82 7.14
C ASP A 176 1.31 -6.73 7.70
N ALA A 177 2.13 -7.07 8.70
CA ALA A 177 3.14 -6.17 9.24
C ALA A 177 4.20 -5.79 8.20
N TRP A 178 4.59 -6.71 7.32
CA TRP A 178 5.52 -6.45 6.20
C TRP A 178 4.89 -5.56 5.14
N GLU A 179 3.64 -5.80 4.72
CA GLU A 179 2.92 -4.93 3.78
C GLU A 179 2.74 -3.51 4.33
N VAL A 180 2.34 -3.37 5.60
CA VAL A 180 2.23 -2.07 6.27
C VAL A 180 3.59 -1.36 6.35
N ALA A 181 4.69 -2.09 6.57
CA ALA A 181 6.03 -1.54 6.55
C ALA A 181 6.45 -1.09 5.14
N GLU A 182 6.14 -1.88 4.10
CA GLU A 182 6.43 -1.52 2.71
C GLU A 182 5.61 -0.31 2.25
N GLN A 183 4.32 -0.25 2.57
CA GLN A 183 3.46 0.90 2.28
C GLN A 183 4.00 2.18 2.93
N LYS A 184 4.43 2.10 4.21
CA LYS A 184 5.08 3.24 4.91
C LYS A 184 6.39 3.65 4.24
N ALA A 185 7.21 2.70 3.79
CA ALA A 185 8.46 2.99 3.08
C ALA A 185 8.20 3.66 1.71
N ARG A 186 7.20 3.17 0.95
CA ARG A 186 6.77 3.77 -0.33
C ARG A 186 6.23 5.19 -0.12
N ALA A 187 5.39 5.42 0.89
CA ALA A 187 4.87 6.74 1.24
C ALA A 187 5.97 7.71 1.67
N ALA A 188 6.93 7.27 2.49
CA ALA A 188 8.09 8.08 2.88
C ALA A 188 8.98 8.45 1.69
N ALA A 189 9.19 7.51 0.75
CA ALA A 189 9.95 7.76 -0.48
C ALA A 189 9.24 8.75 -1.42
N LEU A 190 7.90 8.71 -1.50
CA LEU A 190 7.11 9.70 -2.24
C LEU A 190 7.24 11.09 -1.61
N ALA A 191 6.99 11.21 -0.29
CA ALA A 191 7.13 12.47 0.44
C ALA A 191 8.55 13.07 0.34
N GLN A 192 9.59 12.22 0.30
CA GLN A 192 10.97 12.68 0.07
C GLN A 192 11.17 13.26 -1.34
N ARG A 193 10.58 12.65 -2.37
CA ARG A 193 10.64 13.15 -3.75
C ARG A 193 9.87 14.46 -3.90
N GLU A 194 8.69 14.57 -3.31
CA GLU A 194 7.89 15.79 -3.28
C GLU A 194 8.64 16.93 -2.55
N ALA A 195 9.26 16.63 -1.40
CA ALA A 195 10.09 17.60 -0.68
C ALA A 195 11.32 18.04 -1.48
N GLN A 196 11.96 17.14 -2.23
CA GLN A 196 13.06 17.48 -3.14
C GLN A 196 12.58 18.36 -4.31
N GLN A 197 11.47 18.02 -4.95
CA GLN A 197 10.88 18.82 -6.03
C GLN A 197 10.47 20.21 -5.54
N ALA A 198 9.84 20.31 -4.36
CA ALA A 198 9.51 21.59 -3.73
C ALA A 198 10.77 22.41 -3.37
N ALA A 199 11.84 21.77 -2.92
CA ALA A 199 13.11 22.44 -2.63
C ALA A 199 13.79 22.98 -3.91
N GLU A 200 13.81 22.22 -5.00
CA GLU A 200 14.33 22.71 -6.29
C GLU A 200 13.44 23.81 -6.87
N ALA A 201 12.12 23.66 -6.85
CA ALA A 201 11.20 24.73 -7.26
C ALA A 201 11.40 26.03 -6.45
N ALA A 202 11.62 25.91 -5.13
CA ALA A 202 11.93 27.05 -4.28
C ALA A 202 13.30 27.69 -4.56
N LYS A 203 14.30 26.92 -5.04
CA LYS A 203 15.57 27.48 -5.52
C LYS A 203 15.38 28.23 -6.83
N THR A 204 14.66 27.65 -7.80
CA THR A 204 14.38 28.30 -9.08
C THR A 204 13.61 29.60 -8.88
N ALA A 205 12.55 29.59 -8.06
CA ALA A 205 11.78 30.79 -7.74
C ALA A 205 12.62 31.88 -7.03
N ARG A 206 13.64 31.51 -6.25
CA ARG A 206 14.60 32.47 -5.66
C ARG A 206 15.53 33.06 -6.71
N ALA A 207 16.09 32.23 -7.60
CA ALA A 207 16.92 32.72 -8.70
C ALA A 207 16.15 33.67 -9.62
N GLU A 208 14.91 33.32 -10.00
CA GLU A 208 14.03 34.20 -10.78
C GLU A 208 13.71 35.52 -10.05
N ALA A 209 13.54 35.49 -8.73
CA ALA A 209 13.35 36.70 -7.92
C ALA A 209 14.61 37.57 -7.81
N GLU A 210 15.80 36.95 -7.70
CA GLU A 210 17.10 37.62 -7.70
C GLU A 210 17.38 38.28 -9.06
N ASP A 211 17.13 37.56 -10.17
CA ASP A 211 17.23 38.09 -11.53
C ASP A 211 16.23 39.25 -11.77
N ALA A 212 14.99 39.11 -11.31
CA ALA A 212 13.98 40.17 -11.40
C ALA A 212 14.38 41.40 -10.58
N ALA A 213 14.99 41.22 -9.41
CA ALA A 213 15.52 42.31 -8.59
C ALA A 213 16.72 43.00 -9.26
N ALA A 214 17.67 42.24 -9.82
CA ALA A 214 18.79 42.79 -10.59
C ALA A 214 18.31 43.58 -11.82
N ALA A 215 17.31 43.06 -12.54
CA ALA A 215 16.67 43.75 -13.66
C ALA A 215 15.84 44.97 -13.22
N ALA A 216 15.36 45.03 -11.98
CA ALA A 216 14.73 46.23 -11.42
C ALA A 216 15.77 47.31 -11.07
N VAL A 217 16.90 46.95 -10.45
CA VAL A 217 18.02 47.86 -10.17
C VAL A 217 18.60 48.44 -11.47
N SER A 218 18.90 47.60 -12.46
CA SER A 218 19.42 48.05 -13.76
C SER A 218 18.48 49.03 -14.48
N ARG A 219 17.15 48.84 -14.36
CA ARG A 219 16.15 49.79 -14.88
C ARG A 219 16.10 51.10 -14.09
N ALA A 220 16.33 51.07 -12.77
CA ALA A 220 16.46 52.28 -11.97
C ALA A 220 17.72 53.06 -12.34
N ASP A 221 18.87 52.38 -12.47
CA ASP A 221 20.15 53.00 -12.88
C ASP A 221 20.09 53.61 -14.29
N GLU A 222 19.30 53.02 -15.20
CA GLU A 222 19.04 53.60 -16.52
C GLU A 222 18.09 54.80 -16.43
N ALA A 223 17.02 54.73 -15.63
CA ALA A 223 16.10 55.84 -15.41
C ALA A 223 16.81 57.05 -14.77
N ASP A 224 17.69 56.83 -13.79
CA ASP A 224 18.49 57.87 -13.14
C ASP A 224 19.51 58.50 -14.12
N ARG A 225 20.12 57.70 -15.01
CA ARG A 225 20.98 58.23 -16.08
C ARG A 225 20.20 59.07 -17.08
N ILE A 226 19.01 58.64 -17.48
CA ILE A 226 18.12 59.43 -18.35
C ILE A 226 17.68 60.72 -17.66
N ALA A 227 17.34 60.67 -16.37
CA ALA A 227 16.97 61.85 -15.58
C ALA A 227 18.14 62.85 -15.43
N ALA A 228 19.36 62.35 -15.17
CA ALA A 228 20.57 63.16 -15.12
C ALA A 228 20.88 63.82 -16.47
N GLN A 229 20.72 63.10 -17.58
CA GLN A 229 20.88 63.66 -18.93
C GLN A 229 19.83 64.75 -19.21
N ALA A 230 18.56 64.51 -18.88
CA ALA A 230 17.49 65.49 -19.05
C ALA A 230 17.72 66.77 -18.22
N VAL A 231 18.30 66.65 -17.02
CA VAL A 231 18.74 67.80 -16.21
C VAL A 231 19.91 68.54 -16.88
N ALA A 232 20.92 67.83 -17.39
CA ALA A 232 22.04 68.44 -18.11
C ALA A 232 21.60 69.16 -19.39
N ASP A 233 20.68 68.57 -20.16
CA ASP A 233 20.10 69.17 -21.37
C ASP A 233 19.27 70.42 -21.05
N ARG A 234 18.46 70.39 -19.97
CA ARG A 234 17.72 71.55 -19.46
C ARG A 234 18.66 72.69 -19.05
N ASP A 235 19.76 72.37 -18.37
CA ASP A 235 20.70 73.37 -17.88
C ASP A 235 21.53 73.95 -19.03
N SER A 236 21.89 73.13 -20.03
CA SER A 236 22.46 73.56 -21.31
C SER A 236 21.51 74.51 -22.06
N ALA A 237 20.23 74.14 -22.22
CA ALA A 237 19.22 74.99 -22.86
C ALA A 237 18.98 76.31 -22.08
N THR A 238 19.06 76.26 -20.75
CA THR A 238 18.96 77.45 -19.88
C THR A 238 20.15 78.39 -20.09
N ASN A 239 21.37 77.85 -20.12
CA ASN A 239 22.58 78.60 -20.42
C ASN A 239 22.54 79.22 -21.83
N GLN A 240 22.10 78.46 -22.85
CA GLN A 240 21.93 78.97 -24.22
C GLN A 240 20.89 80.11 -24.28
N ARG A 241 19.75 79.97 -23.59
CA ARG A 241 18.73 81.02 -23.48
C ARG A 241 19.28 82.28 -22.83
N ASP A 242 20.06 82.14 -21.76
CA ASP A 242 20.57 83.28 -21.03
C ASP A 242 21.76 83.95 -21.75
N GLN A 243 22.59 83.19 -22.48
CA GLN A 243 23.53 83.73 -23.48
C GLN A 243 22.81 84.49 -24.60
N ALA A 244 21.73 83.94 -25.15
CA ALA A 244 20.93 84.62 -26.19
C ALA A 244 20.29 85.92 -25.66
N ARG A 245 19.84 85.95 -24.39
CA ARG A 245 19.37 87.17 -23.72
C ARG A 245 20.48 88.20 -23.53
N GLN A 246 21.67 87.78 -23.11
CA GLN A 246 22.84 88.67 -22.98
C GLN A 246 23.25 89.24 -24.34
N ALA A 247 23.30 88.41 -25.40
CA ALA A 247 23.57 88.85 -26.76
C ALA A 247 22.51 89.84 -27.27
N ALA A 248 21.22 89.59 -27.00
CA ALA A 248 20.14 90.51 -27.35
C ALA A 248 20.21 91.84 -26.57
N ALA A 249 20.61 91.81 -25.29
CA ALA A 249 20.82 93.01 -24.48
C ALA A 249 22.03 93.81 -24.97
N ALA A 250 23.14 93.15 -25.31
CA ALA A 250 24.32 93.78 -25.89
C ALA A 250 24.01 94.40 -27.27
N ALA A 251 23.27 93.69 -28.12
CA ALA A 251 22.81 94.23 -29.40
C ALA A 251 21.93 95.48 -29.23
N LYS A 252 21.02 95.48 -28.24
CA LYS A 252 20.23 96.68 -27.89
C LYS A 252 21.11 97.84 -27.42
N ALA A 253 22.05 97.59 -26.52
CA ALA A 253 22.99 98.61 -26.05
C ALA A 253 23.81 99.24 -27.21
N VAL A 254 24.29 98.40 -28.15
CA VAL A 254 24.96 98.88 -29.37
C VAL A 254 24.02 99.71 -30.25
N THR A 255 22.75 99.32 -30.40
CA THR A 255 21.78 100.16 -31.15
C THR A 255 21.47 101.49 -30.45
N GLU A 256 21.36 101.50 -29.12
CA GLU A 256 21.13 102.71 -28.32
C GLU A 256 22.36 103.64 -28.32
N GLU A 257 23.56 103.08 -28.35
CA GLU A 257 24.82 103.82 -28.54
C GLU A 257 24.94 104.37 -29.97
N ALA A 258 24.59 103.60 -30.99
CA ALA A 258 24.55 104.07 -32.38
C ALA A 258 23.50 105.19 -32.59
N VAL A 259 22.34 105.10 -31.93
CA VAL A 259 21.32 106.17 -31.95
C VAL A 259 21.82 107.42 -31.24
N ARG A 260 22.48 107.30 -30.08
CA ARG A 260 23.11 108.44 -29.38
C ARG A 260 24.21 109.08 -30.22
N ALA A 261 25.13 108.28 -30.78
CA ALA A 261 26.21 108.77 -31.64
C ALA A 261 25.66 109.45 -32.92
N ARG A 262 24.54 108.96 -33.46
CA ARG A 262 23.83 109.64 -34.55
C ARG A 262 23.23 110.97 -34.10
N GLY A 263 22.57 111.02 -32.94
CA GLY A 263 22.04 112.26 -32.37
C GLY A 263 23.13 113.30 -32.15
N GLU A 264 24.27 112.93 -31.56
CA GLU A 264 25.43 113.82 -31.42
C GLU A 264 26.01 114.25 -32.77
N ALA A 265 25.99 113.39 -33.79
CA ALA A 265 26.45 113.75 -35.13
C ALA A 265 25.48 114.72 -35.82
N GLU A 266 24.17 114.57 -35.61
CA GLU A 266 23.13 115.50 -36.07
C GLU A 266 23.24 116.85 -35.34
N GLU A 267 23.40 116.87 -34.02
CA GLU A 267 23.66 118.09 -33.24
C GLU A 267 24.96 118.80 -33.69
N ARG A 268 26.03 118.05 -33.95
CA ARG A 268 27.28 118.60 -34.51
C ARG A 268 27.09 119.12 -35.92
N ALA A 269 26.28 118.47 -36.76
CA ALA A 269 25.95 118.94 -38.10
C ALA A 269 25.10 120.22 -38.04
N GLU A 270 24.09 120.29 -37.17
CA GLU A 270 23.32 121.50 -36.92
C GLU A 270 24.18 122.64 -36.35
N SER A 271 25.10 122.35 -35.43
CA SER A 271 26.01 123.36 -34.89
C SER A 271 27.00 123.85 -35.96
N ALA A 272 27.47 122.97 -36.85
CA ALA A 272 28.30 123.34 -37.98
C ALA A 272 27.51 124.14 -39.03
N GLU A 273 26.23 123.83 -39.22
CA GLU A 273 25.33 124.58 -40.11
C GLU A 273 24.98 125.95 -39.54
N ARG A 274 24.69 126.05 -38.23
CA ARG A 274 24.57 127.34 -37.54
C ARG A 274 25.86 128.15 -37.63
N ALA A 275 27.03 127.53 -37.45
CA ALA A 275 28.32 128.19 -37.64
C ALA A 275 28.57 128.60 -39.11
N ARG A 276 28.08 127.85 -40.11
CA ARG A 276 28.07 128.25 -41.52
C ARG A 276 27.15 129.44 -41.75
N GLN A 277 25.96 129.44 -41.17
CA GLN A 277 25.01 130.56 -41.26
C GLN A 277 25.52 131.80 -40.52
N ASP A 278 26.25 131.64 -39.43
CA ASP A 278 26.95 132.72 -38.74
C ASP A 278 28.15 133.23 -39.55
N ALA A 279 28.90 132.34 -40.19
CA ALA A 279 29.97 132.73 -41.11
C ALA A 279 29.45 133.40 -42.39
N VAL A 280 28.29 132.97 -42.91
CA VAL A 280 27.58 133.64 -44.00
C VAL A 280 27.06 134.99 -43.54
N ARG A 281 26.41 135.10 -42.38
CA ARG A 281 25.97 136.39 -41.82
C ARG A 281 27.15 137.32 -41.54
N ALA A 282 28.30 136.81 -41.09
CA ALA A 282 29.53 137.58 -40.92
C ALA A 282 30.19 137.94 -42.25
N ARG A 283 30.07 137.10 -43.28
CA ARG A 283 30.46 137.44 -44.67
C ARG A 283 29.55 138.51 -45.23
N ASP A 284 28.24 138.39 -45.04
CA ASP A 284 27.21 139.35 -45.46
C ASP A 284 27.34 140.66 -44.68
N GLU A 285 27.80 140.64 -43.42
CA GLU A 285 28.10 141.84 -42.63
C GLU A 285 29.44 142.46 -43.01
N ALA A 286 30.48 141.66 -43.27
CA ALA A 286 31.71 142.14 -43.88
C ALA A 286 31.46 142.66 -45.31
N GLU A 287 30.46 142.13 -46.02
CA GLU A 287 29.96 142.62 -47.29
C GLU A 287 29.17 143.91 -47.09
N ARG A 288 28.29 144.05 -46.09
CA ARG A 288 27.69 145.36 -45.75
C ARG A 288 28.74 146.40 -45.37
N ILE A 289 29.78 146.05 -44.61
CA ILE A 289 30.87 146.97 -44.23
C ILE A 289 31.73 147.31 -45.45
N ARG A 290 32.04 146.32 -46.31
CA ARG A 290 32.70 146.53 -47.61
C ARG A 290 31.83 147.41 -48.50
N ASP A 291 30.54 147.18 -48.56
CA ASP A 291 29.57 147.87 -49.40
C ASP A 291 29.26 149.26 -48.86
N GLU A 292 29.38 149.53 -47.56
CA GLU A 292 29.36 150.87 -46.98
C GLU A 292 30.67 151.63 -47.21
N ALA A 293 31.80 150.93 -47.28
CA ALA A 293 33.09 151.51 -47.69
C ALA A 293 33.13 151.74 -49.21
N VAL A 294 32.53 150.84 -49.99
CA VAL A 294 32.35 150.92 -51.43
C VAL A 294 31.28 151.94 -51.77
N THR A 295 30.19 152.13 -51.01
CA THR A 295 29.22 153.23 -51.24
C THR A 295 29.87 154.58 -50.91
N ARG A 296 30.81 154.63 -49.95
CA ARG A 296 31.66 155.81 -49.72
C ARG A 296 32.70 156.04 -50.83
N ALA A 297 33.11 155.00 -51.56
CA ALA A 297 33.97 155.12 -52.75
C ALA A 297 33.16 155.39 -54.05
N GLU A 298 31.97 154.81 -54.19
CA GLU A 298 31.03 154.96 -55.30
C GLU A 298 30.24 156.26 -55.20
N ALA A 299 30.20 156.93 -54.05
CA ALA A 299 29.91 158.36 -54.01
C ALA A 299 30.92 159.19 -54.85
N ALA A 300 32.13 158.65 -55.12
CA ALA A 300 33.08 159.19 -56.09
C ALA A 300 33.06 158.46 -57.46
N THR A 301 32.72 157.15 -57.54
CA THR A 301 32.70 156.38 -58.80
C THR A 301 31.36 156.34 -59.55
N ALA A 302 30.22 156.61 -58.90
CA ALA A 302 28.89 156.66 -59.54
C ALA A 302 28.68 157.91 -60.42
N ALA A 303 29.66 158.81 -60.44
CA ALA A 303 29.84 159.82 -61.48
C ALA A 303 30.37 159.23 -62.80
N GLN A 304 30.89 158.00 -62.81
CA GLN A 304 31.65 157.41 -63.91
C GLN A 304 31.06 156.10 -64.46
N THR A 305 30.42 155.25 -63.64
CA THR A 305 29.90 153.92 -64.06
C THR A 305 28.36 153.80 -64.11
N ARG A 306 27.66 154.89 -64.46
CA ARG A 306 26.32 154.79 -65.08
C ARG A 306 26.35 154.22 -66.51
N ALA A 307 27.53 153.91 -67.04
CA ALA A 307 27.77 153.62 -68.46
C ALA A 307 27.99 152.12 -68.80
N GLU A 308 28.25 151.24 -67.83
CA GLU A 308 28.77 149.88 -68.11
C GLU A 308 27.89 148.74 -67.58
N ARG A 309 26.77 149.05 -66.90
CA ARG A 309 25.89 148.07 -66.24
C ARG A 309 24.78 147.48 -67.14
N GLU A 310 24.86 147.64 -68.46
CA GLU A 310 23.76 147.30 -69.39
C GLU A 310 24.00 146.06 -70.27
N LYS A 311 25.14 145.34 -70.11
CA LYS A 311 25.54 144.36 -71.14
C LYS A 311 25.68 142.89 -70.75
N GLU A 312 26.33 142.55 -69.64
CA GLU A 312 26.89 141.18 -69.47
C GLU A 312 26.33 140.38 -68.28
N GLU A 313 25.23 140.86 -67.67
CA GLU A 313 24.47 140.15 -66.61
C GLU A 313 23.44 139.13 -67.15
N LEU A 314 23.35 138.93 -68.48
CA LEU A 314 22.25 138.19 -69.14
C LEU A 314 22.56 136.76 -69.62
N THR A 315 23.78 136.23 -69.45
CA THR A 315 24.20 134.97 -70.11
C THR A 315 24.70 133.86 -69.20
N ALA A 316 24.79 134.05 -67.88
CA ALA A 316 25.27 133.01 -66.94
C ALA A 316 24.14 132.16 -66.31
N GLY A 317 22.95 132.72 -66.10
CA GLY A 317 21.85 132.07 -65.34
C GLY A 317 21.24 130.82 -65.98
N TYR A 318 21.47 130.57 -67.27
CA TYR A 318 20.83 129.46 -68.00
C TYR A 318 21.42 128.08 -67.68
N ARG A 319 22.60 127.99 -67.05
CA ARG A 319 23.35 126.72 -66.94
C ARG A 319 23.09 125.93 -65.65
N SER A 320 22.49 126.53 -64.62
CA SER A 320 22.29 125.88 -63.31
C SER A 320 21.02 125.02 -63.19
N ALA A 321 20.09 125.12 -64.15
CA ALA A 321 18.75 124.52 -64.05
C ALA A 321 18.63 123.09 -64.61
N MET A 322 19.72 122.49 -65.11
CA MET A 322 19.69 121.19 -65.80
C MET A 322 20.23 120.01 -64.97
N GLU A 323 20.89 120.26 -63.82
CA GLU A 323 21.48 119.19 -63.00
C GLU A 323 20.48 118.59 -61.99
N GLU A 324 19.53 119.38 -61.47
CA GLU A 324 18.51 118.95 -60.50
C GLU A 324 17.55 117.85 -61.04
N ALA A 325 17.46 117.68 -62.36
CA ALA A 325 16.63 116.66 -63.00
C ALA A 325 17.25 115.24 -62.99
N ALA A 326 18.53 115.10 -62.63
CA ALA A 326 19.25 113.83 -62.70
C ALA A 326 19.08 112.94 -61.45
N ASP A 327 18.97 113.54 -60.27
CA ASP A 327 19.01 112.79 -58.99
C ASP A 327 17.68 112.13 -58.62
N ALA A 328 16.54 112.73 -59.00
CA ALA A 328 15.20 112.16 -58.80
C ALA A 328 14.98 110.79 -59.48
N ARG A 329 15.84 110.38 -60.43
CA ARG A 329 15.81 109.04 -61.03
C ARG A 329 16.49 107.96 -60.18
N ARG A 330 17.49 108.30 -59.35
CA ARG A 330 18.28 107.32 -58.59
C ARG A 330 17.55 106.78 -57.36
N GLU A 331 16.73 107.61 -56.72
CA GLU A 331 15.95 107.21 -55.53
C GLU A 331 14.86 106.18 -55.87
N ARG A 332 14.18 106.36 -57.01
CA ARG A 332 13.10 105.47 -57.46
C ARG A 332 13.56 104.03 -57.70
N ASP A 333 14.75 103.86 -58.28
CA ASP A 333 15.26 102.53 -58.61
C ASP A 333 15.78 101.79 -57.35
N THR A 334 16.14 102.53 -56.30
CA THR A 334 16.51 101.99 -54.97
C THR A 334 15.28 101.43 -54.22
N ALA A 335 14.12 102.11 -54.31
CA ALA A 335 12.87 101.65 -53.71
C ALA A 335 12.34 100.32 -54.32
N ILE A 336 12.59 100.10 -55.61
CA ILE A 336 12.19 98.86 -56.30
C ILE A 336 13.00 97.65 -55.80
N GLY A 337 14.29 97.83 -55.47
CA GLY A 337 15.11 96.77 -54.88
C GLY A 337 14.60 96.29 -53.51
N GLN A 338 14.22 97.22 -52.64
CA GLN A 338 13.72 96.92 -51.29
C GLN A 338 12.38 96.16 -51.30
N ALA A 339 11.51 96.43 -52.28
CA ALA A 339 10.25 95.71 -52.45
C ALA A 339 10.45 94.23 -52.85
N VAL A 340 11.48 93.92 -53.64
CA VAL A 340 11.81 92.53 -54.02
C VAL A 340 12.41 91.76 -52.85
N GLU A 341 13.27 92.40 -52.05
CA GLU A 341 13.87 91.83 -50.84
C GLU A 341 12.80 91.43 -49.81
N HIS A 342 11.85 92.32 -49.52
CA HIS A 342 10.72 92.04 -48.62
C HIS A 342 9.80 90.92 -49.13
N SER A 343 9.57 90.84 -50.44
CA SER A 343 8.79 89.75 -51.04
C SER A 343 9.49 88.39 -50.86
N ARG A 344 10.81 88.35 -51.02
CA ARG A 344 11.64 87.15 -50.82
C ARG A 344 11.62 86.67 -49.37
N GLN A 345 11.74 87.59 -48.42
CA GLN A 345 11.63 87.31 -46.98
C GLN A 345 10.23 86.80 -46.60
N ARG A 346 9.16 87.30 -47.25
CA ARG A 346 7.79 86.81 -47.04
C ARG A 346 7.63 85.34 -47.46
N VAL A 347 8.11 84.97 -48.66
CA VAL A 347 8.05 83.59 -49.17
C VAL A 347 8.91 82.63 -48.32
N GLU A 348 10.01 83.08 -47.74
CA GLU A 348 10.77 82.27 -46.78
C GLU A 348 10.09 82.12 -45.41
N ALA A 349 9.38 83.15 -44.94
CA ALA A 349 8.57 83.06 -43.72
C ALA A 349 7.39 82.09 -43.92
N GLU A 350 6.73 82.15 -45.09
CA GLU A 350 5.62 81.28 -45.50
C GLU A 350 6.07 79.80 -45.56
N LYS A 351 7.24 79.50 -46.16
CA LYS A 351 7.86 78.16 -46.14
C LYS A 351 8.35 77.70 -44.77
N ARG A 352 8.57 78.62 -43.81
CA ARG A 352 8.88 78.28 -42.41
C ARG A 352 7.61 78.00 -41.60
N ALA A 353 6.50 78.69 -41.91
CA ALA A 353 5.18 78.42 -41.34
C ALA A 353 4.65 77.06 -41.82
N GLU A 354 4.70 76.76 -43.13
CA GLU A 354 4.30 75.46 -43.69
C GLU A 354 5.11 74.28 -43.10
N LYS A 355 6.40 74.49 -42.80
CA LYS A 355 7.26 73.55 -42.06
C LYS A 355 7.07 73.55 -40.54
N ALA A 356 6.28 74.47 -39.99
CA ALA A 356 5.85 74.45 -38.59
C ALA A 356 4.51 73.72 -38.47
N ASP A 357 3.56 74.00 -39.37
CA ASP A 357 2.26 73.31 -39.45
C ASP A 357 2.44 71.82 -39.75
N GLY A 358 3.28 71.45 -40.72
CA GLY A 358 3.62 70.04 -40.98
C GLY A 358 4.35 69.33 -39.83
N ARG A 359 4.88 70.07 -38.84
CA ARG A 359 5.39 69.50 -37.57
C ARG A 359 4.30 69.44 -36.50
N ALA A 360 3.40 70.43 -36.43
CA ALA A 360 2.23 70.39 -35.58
C ALA A 360 1.30 69.21 -35.94
N ASP A 361 1.08 68.93 -37.23
CA ASP A 361 0.31 67.78 -37.70
C ASP A 361 0.99 66.43 -37.40
N GLN A 362 2.33 66.37 -37.47
CA GLN A 362 3.07 65.17 -37.07
C GLN A 362 3.02 64.93 -35.57
N GLU A 363 3.10 65.98 -34.74
CA GLU A 363 2.94 65.86 -33.29
C GLU A 363 1.50 65.56 -32.89
N LYS A 364 0.50 66.14 -33.58
CA LYS A 364 -0.90 65.77 -33.40
C LYS A 364 -1.13 64.30 -33.74
N ALA A 365 -0.67 63.82 -34.89
CA ALA A 365 -0.74 62.40 -35.23
C ALA A 365 0.08 61.49 -34.28
N ARG A 366 1.09 62.01 -33.57
CA ARG A 366 1.80 61.29 -32.50
C ARG A 366 1.00 61.26 -31.20
N ALA A 367 0.31 62.34 -30.86
CA ALA A 367 -0.63 62.46 -29.74
C ALA A 367 -1.84 61.54 -29.95
N ASP A 368 -2.51 61.60 -31.10
CA ASP A 368 -3.66 60.75 -31.44
C ASP A 368 -3.28 59.25 -31.35
N ARG A 369 -2.09 58.86 -31.85
CA ARG A 369 -1.57 57.48 -31.70
C ARG A 369 -1.12 57.14 -30.27
N ALA A 370 -0.84 58.12 -29.41
CA ALA A 370 -0.53 57.88 -28.01
C ALA A 370 -1.80 57.75 -27.16
N GLU A 371 -2.82 58.55 -27.46
CA GLU A 371 -4.16 58.49 -26.91
C GLU A 371 -4.82 57.16 -27.27
N GLN A 372 -4.81 56.76 -28.54
CA GLN A 372 -5.36 55.47 -28.96
C GLN A 372 -4.62 54.27 -28.32
N ARG A 373 -3.30 54.36 -28.11
CA ARG A 373 -2.54 53.35 -27.32
C ARG A 373 -2.87 53.39 -25.83
N ALA A 374 -3.34 54.51 -25.29
CA ALA A 374 -3.81 54.61 -23.92
C ALA A 374 -5.21 54.02 -23.78
N GLU A 375 -6.12 54.32 -24.72
CA GLU A 375 -7.45 53.72 -24.83
C GLU A 375 -7.36 52.19 -25.00
N ASP A 376 -6.53 51.69 -25.92
CA ASP A 376 -6.29 50.24 -26.09
C ASP A 376 -5.78 49.58 -24.80
N ARG A 377 -4.93 50.26 -24.04
CA ARG A 377 -4.41 49.78 -22.74
C ARG A 377 -5.48 49.81 -21.65
N ILE A 378 -6.35 50.83 -21.63
CA ILE A 378 -7.48 50.92 -20.72
C ILE A 378 -8.46 49.80 -21.04
N ALA A 379 -8.88 49.64 -22.30
CA ALA A 379 -9.76 48.55 -22.74
C ALA A 379 -9.19 47.16 -22.44
N ALA A 380 -7.88 46.96 -22.63
CA ALA A 380 -7.21 45.70 -22.26
C ALA A 380 -7.15 45.48 -20.74
N ALA A 381 -6.99 46.54 -19.94
CA ALA A 381 -7.01 46.48 -18.48
C ALA A 381 -8.43 46.22 -17.94
N GLU A 382 -9.46 46.83 -18.51
CA GLU A 382 -10.86 46.57 -18.18
C GLU A 382 -11.27 45.14 -18.55
N LYS A 383 -10.89 44.67 -19.74
CA LYS A 383 -11.13 43.27 -20.14
C LYS A 383 -10.44 42.26 -19.21
N ARG A 384 -9.26 42.59 -18.67
CA ARG A 384 -8.59 41.78 -17.63
C ARG A 384 -9.29 41.88 -16.27
N ARG A 385 -9.74 43.07 -15.85
CA ARG A 385 -10.54 43.28 -14.63
C ARG A 385 -11.81 42.44 -14.66
N ASP A 386 -12.51 42.44 -15.80
CA ASP A 386 -13.79 41.77 -15.95
C ASP A 386 -13.62 40.24 -16.07
N ALA A 387 -12.52 39.77 -16.68
CA ALA A 387 -12.12 38.36 -16.64
C ALA A 387 -11.80 37.90 -15.19
N LEU A 388 -10.98 38.64 -14.46
CA LEU A 388 -10.67 38.35 -13.04
C LEU A 388 -11.92 38.42 -12.15
N ALA A 389 -12.88 39.30 -12.46
CA ALA A 389 -14.16 39.37 -11.76
C ALA A 389 -15.06 38.15 -12.04
N ALA A 390 -15.01 37.60 -13.26
CA ALA A 390 -15.68 36.35 -13.62
C ALA A 390 -15.03 35.14 -12.92
N GLU A 391 -13.71 35.03 -12.94
CA GLU A 391 -12.95 33.99 -12.22
C GLU A 391 -13.25 34.03 -10.70
N LEU A 392 -13.27 35.22 -10.09
CA LEU A 392 -13.68 35.41 -8.69
C LEU A 392 -15.16 35.07 -8.42
N ALA A 393 -16.05 35.19 -9.42
CA ALA A 393 -17.44 34.79 -9.28
C ALA A 393 -17.57 33.26 -9.32
N GLU A 394 -16.87 32.61 -10.25
CA GLU A 394 -16.80 31.14 -10.38
C GLU A 394 -16.16 30.51 -9.13
N GLU A 395 -15.04 31.04 -8.63
CA GLU A 395 -14.41 30.56 -7.40
C GLU A 395 -15.34 30.67 -6.19
N ARG A 396 -16.14 31.76 -6.09
CA ARG A 396 -17.16 31.92 -5.05
C ARG A 396 -18.31 30.93 -5.20
N GLU A 397 -18.69 30.57 -6.41
CA GLU A 397 -19.72 29.55 -6.65
C GLU A 397 -19.21 28.14 -6.33
N LEU A 398 -17.97 27.82 -6.69
CA LEU A 398 -17.28 26.60 -6.31
C LEU A 398 -17.15 26.47 -4.78
N ARG A 399 -16.77 27.54 -4.08
CA ARG A 399 -16.75 27.57 -2.60
C ARG A 399 -18.15 27.31 -2.01
N ARG A 400 -19.20 27.97 -2.49
CA ARG A 400 -20.59 27.71 -2.04
C ARG A 400 -21.04 26.28 -2.36
N ARG A 401 -20.58 25.69 -3.46
CA ARG A 401 -20.85 24.29 -3.80
C ARG A 401 -20.16 23.35 -2.81
N ALA A 402 -18.87 23.55 -2.56
CA ALA A 402 -18.11 22.80 -1.56
C ALA A 402 -18.69 22.94 -0.14
N GLU A 403 -19.13 24.14 0.26
CA GLU A 403 -19.82 24.39 1.54
C GLU A 403 -21.14 23.62 1.65
N ARG A 404 -21.95 23.57 0.57
CA ARG A 404 -23.19 22.77 0.52
C ARG A 404 -22.91 21.26 0.55
N GLU A 405 -21.90 20.80 -0.17
CA GLU A 405 -21.48 19.39 -0.18
C GLU A 405 -20.91 18.96 1.19
N HIS A 406 -20.15 19.83 1.86
CA HIS A 406 -19.66 19.65 3.22
C HIS A 406 -20.80 19.64 4.26
N ALA A 407 -21.74 20.58 4.17
CA ALA A 407 -22.92 20.59 5.04
C ALA A 407 -23.77 19.32 4.86
N ALA A 408 -23.99 18.87 3.62
CA ALA A 408 -24.67 17.61 3.34
C ALA A 408 -23.88 16.39 3.85
N ALA A 409 -22.55 16.41 3.83
CA ALA A 409 -21.71 15.37 4.42
C ALA A 409 -21.79 15.34 5.96
N GLN A 410 -21.80 16.51 6.61
CA GLN A 410 -22.00 16.62 8.06
C GLN A 410 -23.39 16.12 8.47
N GLN A 411 -24.44 16.50 7.75
CA GLN A 411 -25.80 16.05 8.02
C GLN A 411 -25.93 14.53 7.86
N ARG A 412 -25.36 13.93 6.80
CA ARG A 412 -25.28 12.46 6.67
C ARG A 412 -24.53 11.80 7.83
N ALA A 413 -23.45 12.41 8.32
CA ALA A 413 -22.70 11.88 9.46
C ALA A 413 -23.48 12.00 10.79
N GLU A 414 -24.30 13.02 10.97
CA GLU A 414 -25.23 13.13 12.11
C GLU A 414 -26.40 12.15 12.00
N ASP A 415 -26.98 11.97 10.80
CA ASP A 415 -28.04 10.98 10.56
C ASP A 415 -27.54 9.55 10.83
N GLU A 416 -26.33 9.20 10.41
CA GLU A 416 -25.70 7.91 10.72
C GLU A 416 -25.37 7.74 12.21
N LYS A 417 -24.91 8.79 12.90
CA LYS A 417 -24.78 8.75 14.37
C LYS A 417 -26.11 8.50 15.06
N GLN A 418 -27.17 9.20 14.66
CA GLN A 418 -28.51 8.98 15.21
C GLN A 418 -29.04 7.59 14.88
N ARG A 419 -28.69 7.01 13.72
CA ARG A 419 -29.02 5.60 13.39
C ARG A 419 -28.25 4.64 14.30
N ALA A 420 -26.96 4.87 14.52
CA ALA A 420 -26.15 4.07 15.44
C ALA A 420 -26.68 4.14 16.88
N GLU A 421 -26.98 5.33 17.41
CA GLU A 421 -27.59 5.53 18.72
C GLU A 421 -28.97 4.85 18.82
N LYS A 422 -29.81 4.95 17.77
CA LYS A 422 -31.09 4.23 17.72
C LYS A 422 -30.89 2.71 17.72
N MET A 423 -29.92 2.19 16.97
CA MET A 423 -29.57 0.77 16.94
C MET A 423 -29.00 0.30 18.29
N GLU A 424 -28.19 1.09 18.97
CA GLU A 424 -27.71 0.79 20.32
C GLU A 424 -28.87 0.81 21.34
N SER A 425 -29.78 1.79 21.24
CA SER A 425 -31.00 1.83 22.06
C SER A 425 -31.94 0.63 21.79
N ALA A 426 -31.95 0.11 20.56
CA ALA A 426 -32.69 -1.09 20.18
C ALA A 426 -32.00 -2.35 20.72
N ASN A 427 -30.68 -2.49 20.57
CA ASN A 427 -29.91 -3.62 21.10
C ASN A 427 -29.91 -3.67 22.63
N THR A 428 -29.88 -2.52 23.32
CA THR A 428 -29.98 -2.47 24.79
C THR A 428 -31.38 -2.84 25.28
N LYS A 429 -32.44 -2.44 24.57
CA LYS A 429 -33.81 -2.95 24.80
C LYS A 429 -33.92 -4.45 24.54
N LEU A 430 -33.47 -4.93 23.39
CA LEU A 430 -33.48 -6.34 23.03
C LEU A 430 -32.70 -7.18 24.05
N GLY A 431 -31.55 -6.69 24.52
CA GLY A 431 -30.78 -7.30 25.59
C GLY A 431 -31.50 -7.27 26.95
N ALA A 432 -32.31 -6.25 27.24
CA ALA A 432 -33.15 -6.21 28.43
C ALA A 432 -34.33 -7.18 28.36
N GLU A 433 -34.94 -7.32 27.18
CA GLU A 433 -35.97 -8.32 26.88
C GLU A 433 -35.42 -9.74 26.97
N LEU A 434 -34.26 -10.02 26.34
CA LEU A 434 -33.56 -11.31 26.46
C LEU A 434 -33.19 -11.63 27.91
N ARG A 435 -32.74 -10.66 28.71
CA ARG A 435 -32.55 -10.85 30.18
C ARG A 435 -33.87 -11.07 30.92
N SER A 436 -34.98 -10.52 30.44
CA SER A 436 -36.32 -10.79 30.99
C SER A 436 -36.78 -12.21 30.67
N PHE A 437 -36.63 -12.65 29.42
CA PHE A 437 -36.92 -14.03 29.01
C PHE A 437 -36.00 -15.03 29.71
N GLY A 438 -34.71 -14.71 29.89
CA GLY A 438 -33.77 -15.50 30.69
C GLY A 438 -34.28 -15.71 32.12
N ARG A 439 -34.67 -14.63 32.81
CA ARG A 439 -35.30 -14.74 34.15
C ARG A 439 -36.59 -15.57 34.14
N GLN A 440 -37.45 -15.42 33.12
CA GLN A 440 -38.66 -16.24 33.00
C GLN A 440 -38.33 -17.72 32.77
N ILE A 441 -37.29 -18.04 31.99
CA ILE A 441 -36.80 -19.40 31.80
C ILE A 441 -36.25 -19.95 33.12
N ASP A 442 -35.36 -19.21 33.81
CA ASP A 442 -34.82 -19.60 35.12
C ASP A 442 -35.93 -19.84 36.15
N GLU A 443 -36.96 -19.00 36.15
CA GLU A 443 -38.13 -19.11 37.05
C GLU A 443 -39.02 -20.30 36.69
N ARG A 444 -39.26 -20.57 35.39
CA ARG A 444 -39.92 -21.80 34.92
C ARG A 444 -39.09 -23.05 35.23
N ASP A 445 -37.77 -22.99 35.13
CA ASP A 445 -36.85 -24.11 35.44
C ASP A 445 -36.70 -24.32 36.94
N ALA A 446 -36.86 -23.28 37.76
CA ALA A 446 -36.99 -23.38 39.20
C ALA A 446 -38.33 -24.03 39.56
N GLU A 447 -39.43 -23.60 38.95
CA GLU A 447 -40.77 -24.17 39.14
C GLU A 447 -40.83 -25.64 38.67
N LEU A 448 -40.19 -25.97 37.53
CA LEU A 448 -40.02 -27.35 37.04
C LEU A 448 -39.11 -28.18 37.94
N ARG A 449 -38.03 -27.61 38.50
CA ARG A 449 -37.21 -28.28 39.52
C ARG A 449 -38.00 -28.51 40.81
N GLU A 450 -38.83 -27.57 41.22
CA GLU A 450 -39.68 -27.73 42.40
C GLU A 450 -40.74 -28.82 42.15
N LEU A 451 -41.42 -28.81 41.01
CA LEU A 451 -42.36 -29.86 40.59
C LEU A 451 -41.69 -31.23 40.46
N ARG A 452 -40.44 -31.30 39.97
CA ARG A 452 -39.61 -32.52 39.96
C ARG A 452 -39.20 -32.94 41.38
N SER A 453 -38.90 -32.02 42.29
CA SER A 453 -38.55 -32.34 43.68
C SER A 453 -39.75 -32.85 44.49
N ARG A 454 -40.95 -32.28 44.24
CA ARG A 454 -42.23 -32.71 44.82
C ARG A 454 -42.72 -34.05 44.23
N LYS A 455 -42.19 -34.48 43.09
CA LYS A 455 -42.37 -35.84 42.55
C LYS A 455 -41.12 -36.69 42.82
N THR A 456 -41.12 -37.36 43.97
CA THR A 456 -40.20 -38.47 44.24
C THR A 456 -40.82 -39.82 43.84
N PRO A 457 -40.61 -40.35 42.63
CA PRO A 457 -40.85 -41.76 42.34
C PRO A 457 -39.63 -42.59 42.72
N ALA A 458 -39.87 -43.81 43.22
CA ALA A 458 -38.80 -44.75 43.50
C ALA A 458 -38.34 -45.53 42.24
N ARG A 459 -37.03 -45.86 42.22
CA ARG A 459 -36.41 -47.03 41.55
C ARG A 459 -36.49 -47.18 40.00
N ARG A 460 -35.29 -47.12 39.38
CA ARG A 460 -34.65 -48.03 38.38
C ARG A 460 -33.82 -47.17 37.40
N LYS A 461 -32.49 -47.31 37.25
CA LYS A 461 -31.69 -48.44 36.72
C LYS A 461 -31.93 -48.69 35.21
N LYS A 462 -31.00 -48.25 34.32
CA LYS A 462 -30.30 -49.02 33.25
C LYS A 462 -29.66 -48.08 32.18
N ALA A 463 -28.54 -48.56 31.63
CA ALA A 463 -27.55 -47.97 30.71
C ALA A 463 -27.97 -47.54 29.28
N ALA A 464 -26.98 -46.92 28.58
CA ALA A 464 -26.79 -46.79 27.11
C ALA A 464 -27.76 -45.83 26.38
N GLU A 465 -27.50 -45.27 25.17
CA GLU A 465 -26.36 -45.29 24.23
C GLU A 465 -26.44 -44.03 23.30
N SER A 466 -25.60 -43.94 22.27
CA SER A 466 -25.49 -42.93 21.19
C SER A 466 -26.77 -42.31 20.60
N ASP A 467 -26.71 -41.06 20.13
CA ASP A 467 -26.53 -40.78 18.68
C ASP A 467 -26.40 -39.29 18.32
N THR A 468 -25.65 -39.01 17.25
CA THR A 468 -25.64 -37.73 16.52
C THR A 468 -26.60 -37.83 15.34
N PRO A 469 -27.19 -36.71 14.87
CA PRO A 469 -27.02 -36.45 13.44
C PRO A 469 -26.87 -34.96 13.07
N GLU A 470 -25.94 -34.69 12.15
CA GLU A 470 -26.02 -33.59 11.16
C GLU A 470 -27.28 -33.75 10.28
N PRO A 471 -27.88 -32.67 9.72
CA PRO A 471 -27.36 -32.09 8.46
C PRO A 471 -27.61 -30.59 8.25
N GLY A 472 -27.03 -30.00 7.18
CA GLY A 472 -27.54 -28.74 6.64
C GLY A 472 -26.58 -27.91 5.78
N GLU A 473 -26.20 -28.39 4.59
CA GLU A 473 -25.69 -27.50 3.54
C GLU A 473 -26.79 -26.55 3.02
N GLY A 474 -26.40 -25.37 2.53
CA GLY A 474 -27.17 -24.61 1.55
C GLY A 474 -27.94 -23.39 2.06
N GLN A 475 -27.28 -22.22 2.04
CA GLN A 475 -27.96 -20.97 1.70
C GLN A 475 -27.20 -20.22 0.60
N GLU A 476 -27.95 -20.05 -0.48
CA GLU A 476 -27.66 -19.45 -1.77
C GLU A 476 -26.81 -18.16 -1.70
N ALA A 477 -25.80 -18.10 -2.57
CA ALA A 477 -25.28 -16.82 -3.02
C ALA A 477 -26.40 -16.10 -3.79
N ILE A 478 -26.85 -14.95 -3.27
CA ILE A 478 -27.79 -14.09 -3.97
C ILE A 478 -27.06 -13.43 -5.14
N ASP A 479 -27.30 -13.97 -6.33
CA ASP A 479 -26.98 -13.32 -7.59
C ASP A 479 -27.83 -12.04 -7.70
N VAL A 480 -27.19 -10.88 -7.77
CA VAL A 480 -27.89 -9.59 -7.87
C VAL A 480 -28.07 -9.26 -9.36
N PRO A 481 -29.29 -9.30 -9.90
CA PRO A 481 -29.52 -8.99 -11.30
C PRO A 481 -29.26 -7.51 -11.59
N GLY A 482 -28.82 -7.24 -12.82
CA GLY A 482 -28.26 -5.94 -13.19
C GLY A 482 -29.20 -4.74 -13.04
N VAL A 483 -28.61 -3.61 -12.68
CA VAL A 483 -29.11 -2.29 -13.06
C VAL A 483 -28.52 -1.98 -14.43
N ALA A 484 -29.34 -2.06 -15.47
CA ALA A 484 -28.97 -1.66 -16.82
C ALA A 484 -29.38 -0.20 -17.08
N GLU A 485 -28.64 0.44 -17.98
CA GLU A 485 -29.04 1.62 -18.78
C GLU A 485 -29.39 2.92 -18.02
N GLU A 486 -28.42 3.84 -18.02
CA GLU A 486 -28.68 5.15 -18.65
C GLU A 486 -27.52 5.51 -19.61
N THR A 487 -27.78 5.28 -20.90
CA THR A 487 -27.27 6.06 -22.04
C THR A 487 -27.58 7.55 -21.82
N THR A 488 -26.87 8.59 -22.28
CA THR A 488 -26.02 8.90 -23.46
C THR A 488 -25.55 10.39 -23.30
N PRO A 489 -24.95 11.11 -24.28
CA PRO A 489 -23.96 10.78 -25.31
C PRO A 489 -22.75 11.77 -25.30
N ASP A 490 -21.96 11.77 -26.39
CA ASP A 490 -21.13 12.87 -26.95
C ASP A 490 -21.19 14.28 -26.33
N GLU A 491 -20.03 14.93 -26.15
CA GLU A 491 -19.56 15.96 -27.11
C GLU A 491 -18.07 16.34 -26.94
N ARG A 492 -17.31 16.16 -28.04
CA ARG A 492 -16.09 16.91 -28.49
C ARG A 492 -14.76 16.79 -27.74
#